data_AF-A0A5E4Q8W8-F1
#
_entry.id   AF-A0A5E4Q8W8-F1
#
_cell.length_a   1.000
_cell.length_b   1.000
_cell.length_c   1.000
_cell.angle_alpha   90.00
_cell.angle_beta   90.00
_cell.angle_gamma   90.00
#
_symmetry.space_group_name_H-M   'P 1'
#
loop_
_entity.id
_entity.type
_entity.pdbx_description
1 polymer ?
#
loop_
_entity_poly.entity_id
_entity_poly.type
_entity_poly.pdbx_seq_one_letter_code
_entity_poly.pdbx_strand_id
1 'polypeptide(L)'
;MMYSAVLLWVCFVSYVCTQVQEQLKNKLVCIEHEECGPCLSAAVHCRWCADPYYPSTAPRCNDDESLVAFGCGQSMIQRPDKPVWEVVDNRSLQDMFPGSLEAVNDFIESVNKSAVTANLDNAEAQLDALVQAITCRTEVGWAQHSRKIVILLSDGLLHTAGDGKLGGAALKNDETCHLDENGYYSEAAKYDYPSIAQVYRLLDKYKVNIILC
;
A
#
# COMPACT_ATOMS: atom_id res chain seq x y z
N MET A 1 13.68 -4.05 -51.49
CA MET A 1 12.64 -5.07 -51.22
C MET A 1 13.22 -6.36 -50.65
N MET A 2 14.34 -6.89 -51.17
CA MET A 2 14.94 -8.15 -50.71
C MET A 2 15.43 -8.15 -49.24
N TYR A 3 16.03 -7.04 -48.76
CA TYR A 3 16.51 -6.94 -47.37
C TYR A 3 15.40 -6.97 -46.29
N SER A 4 14.21 -6.46 -46.62
CA SER A 4 13.06 -6.46 -45.69
C SER A 4 12.49 -7.87 -45.48
N ALA A 5 12.43 -8.67 -46.55
CA ALA A 5 11.98 -10.06 -46.48
C ALA A 5 12.94 -10.96 -45.69
N VAL A 6 14.26 -10.71 -45.80
CA VAL A 6 15.28 -11.46 -45.04
C VAL A 6 15.19 -11.17 -43.53
N LEU A 7 15.01 -9.90 -43.14
CA LEU A 7 14.82 -9.51 -41.73
C LEU A 7 13.57 -10.14 -41.11
N LEU A 8 12.44 -10.12 -41.82
CA LEU A 8 11.20 -10.74 -41.35
C LEU A 8 11.33 -12.25 -41.20
N TRP A 9 12.02 -12.92 -42.13
CA TRP A 9 12.28 -14.35 -42.04
C TRP A 9 13.19 -14.70 -40.85
N VAL A 10 14.26 -13.92 -40.62
CA VAL A 10 15.16 -14.11 -39.47
C VAL A 10 14.41 -13.91 -38.15
N CYS A 11 13.58 -12.88 -38.03
CA CYS A 11 12.74 -12.65 -36.84
C CYS A 11 11.69 -13.75 -36.62
N PHE A 12 11.12 -14.28 -37.70
CA PHE A 12 10.18 -15.39 -37.61
C PHE A 12 10.87 -16.69 -37.15
N VAL A 13 12.04 -17.00 -37.72
CA VAL A 13 12.83 -18.17 -37.34
C VAL A 13 13.31 -18.05 -35.88
N SER A 14 13.76 -16.88 -35.44
CA SER A 14 14.17 -16.68 -34.04
C SER A 14 12.99 -16.83 -33.07
N TYR A 15 11.82 -16.27 -33.40
CA TYR A 15 10.60 -16.42 -32.62
C TYR A 15 10.13 -17.89 -32.52
N VAL A 16 10.15 -18.63 -33.63
CA VAL A 16 9.81 -20.06 -33.61
C VAL A 16 10.81 -20.86 -32.78
N CYS A 17 12.11 -20.56 -32.89
CA CYS A 17 13.15 -21.22 -32.10
C CYS A 17 12.99 -20.97 -30.60
N THR A 18 12.68 -19.75 -30.17
CA THR A 18 12.48 -19.43 -28.75
C THR A 18 11.24 -20.13 -28.17
N GLN A 19 10.14 -20.19 -28.93
CA GLN A 19 8.92 -20.92 -28.52
C GLN A 19 9.20 -22.42 -28.29
N VAL A 20 9.99 -23.07 -29.17
CA VAL A 20 10.37 -24.48 -29.00
C VAL A 20 11.24 -24.68 -27.76
N GLN A 21 12.18 -23.77 -27.50
CA GLN A 21 13.03 -23.82 -26.30
C GLN A 21 12.20 -23.67 -25.01
N GLU A 22 11.16 -22.84 -25.01
CA GLU A 22 10.27 -22.63 -23.86
C GLU A 22 9.41 -23.85 -23.58
N GLN A 23 8.83 -24.47 -24.62
CA GLN A 23 8.07 -25.72 -24.49
C GLN A 23 8.93 -26.87 -23.92
N LEU A 24 10.19 -26.97 -24.36
CA LEU A 24 11.11 -27.98 -23.86
C LEU A 24 11.44 -27.77 -22.36
N LYS A 25 11.67 -26.51 -21.97
CA LYS A 25 11.89 -26.16 -20.55
C LYS A 25 10.67 -26.48 -19.69
N ASN A 26 9.46 -26.16 -20.16
CA ASN A 26 8.22 -26.43 -19.43
C ASN A 26 8.01 -27.92 -19.14
N LYS A 27 8.42 -28.81 -20.06
CA LYS A 27 8.36 -30.27 -19.83
C LYS A 27 9.45 -30.75 -18.88
N LEU A 28 10.65 -30.17 -18.97
CA LEU A 28 11.78 -30.56 -18.12
C LEU A 28 11.50 -30.30 -16.64
N VAL A 29 10.78 -29.22 -16.30
CA VAL A 29 10.36 -28.91 -14.92
C VAL A 29 9.60 -30.06 -14.25
N CYS A 30 8.83 -30.84 -15.02
CA CYS A 30 8.10 -31.98 -14.47
C CYS A 30 8.99 -33.23 -14.37
N ILE A 31 9.75 -33.52 -15.44
CA ILE A 31 10.44 -34.82 -15.63
C ILE A 31 11.59 -35.04 -14.62
N GLU A 32 12.09 -33.98 -13.99
CA GLU A 32 13.12 -34.06 -12.93
C GLU A 32 12.60 -34.68 -11.61
N HIS A 33 11.29 -34.94 -11.47
CA HIS A 33 10.68 -35.45 -10.25
C HIS A 33 10.23 -36.92 -10.35
N GLU A 34 10.77 -37.75 -9.46
CA GLU A 34 10.44 -39.19 -9.35
C GLU A 34 9.36 -39.51 -8.30
N GLU A 35 8.79 -38.50 -7.65
CA GLU A 35 7.76 -38.64 -6.62
C GLU A 35 6.55 -37.75 -6.92
N CYS A 36 5.36 -38.23 -6.54
CA CYS A 36 4.09 -37.54 -6.80
C CYS A 36 4.00 -36.15 -6.16
N GLY A 37 4.36 -36.00 -4.89
CA GLY A 37 4.28 -34.71 -4.17
C GLY A 37 5.15 -33.61 -4.81
N PRO A 38 6.47 -33.85 -4.98
CA PRO A 38 7.36 -32.93 -5.68
C PRO A 38 6.91 -32.62 -7.11
N CYS A 39 6.45 -33.63 -7.85
CA CYS A 39 5.92 -33.47 -9.21
C CYS A 39 4.74 -32.47 -9.27
N LEU A 40 3.73 -32.66 -8.43
CA LEU A 40 2.53 -31.80 -8.43
C LEU A 40 2.80 -30.39 -7.89
N SER A 41 3.90 -30.22 -7.15
CA SER A 41 4.33 -28.92 -6.60
C SER A 41 5.30 -28.17 -7.52
N ALA A 42 5.90 -28.84 -8.50
CA ALA A 42 6.91 -28.26 -9.39
C ALA A 42 6.35 -27.16 -10.29
N ALA A 43 5.18 -27.40 -10.88
CA ALA A 43 4.44 -26.41 -11.65
C ALA A 43 2.96 -26.81 -11.77
N VAL A 44 2.10 -25.81 -11.99
CA VAL A 44 0.64 -25.97 -12.13
C VAL A 44 0.22 -26.88 -13.29
N HIS A 45 1.09 -27.05 -14.30
CA HIS A 45 0.83 -27.89 -15.46
C HIS A 45 1.39 -29.31 -15.33
N CYS A 46 2.15 -29.64 -14.28
CA CYS A 46 2.67 -30.98 -14.07
C CYS A 46 1.57 -31.91 -13.52
N ARG A 47 1.59 -33.17 -13.96
CA ARG A 47 0.68 -34.24 -13.56
C ARG A 47 1.48 -35.48 -13.24
N TRP A 48 0.87 -36.38 -12.48
CA TRP A 48 1.49 -37.64 -12.08
C TRP A 48 0.68 -38.86 -12.50
N CYS A 49 1.29 -39.82 -13.21
CA CYS A 49 0.64 -41.09 -13.54
C CYS A 49 0.78 -42.11 -12.39
N ALA A 50 -0.35 -42.43 -11.74
CA ALA A 50 -0.42 -43.41 -10.65
C ALA A 50 -0.68 -44.85 -11.11
N ASP A 51 -0.70 -45.11 -12.42
CA ASP A 51 -0.94 -46.46 -12.97
C ASP A 51 0.23 -47.42 -12.64
N PRO A 52 0.00 -48.52 -11.89
CA PRO A 52 1.05 -49.49 -11.59
C PRO A 52 1.68 -50.14 -12.82
N TYR A 53 0.94 -50.22 -13.93
CA TYR A 53 1.38 -50.83 -15.19
C TYR A 53 1.95 -49.83 -16.18
N TYR A 54 2.15 -48.57 -15.76
CA TYR A 54 2.74 -47.53 -16.62
C TYR A 54 4.18 -47.91 -17.03
N PRO A 55 4.56 -47.74 -18.31
CA PRO A 55 5.89 -48.12 -18.79
C PRO A 55 7.01 -47.44 -18.00
N SER A 56 7.99 -48.21 -17.53
CA SER A 56 9.16 -47.68 -16.82
C SER A 56 10.09 -46.84 -17.72
N THR A 57 9.88 -46.89 -19.03
CA THR A 57 10.59 -46.08 -20.03
C THR A 57 10.02 -44.67 -20.16
N ALA A 58 8.84 -44.40 -19.59
CA ALA A 58 8.20 -43.09 -19.62
C ALA A 58 8.18 -42.47 -18.22
N PRO A 59 8.47 -41.16 -18.09
CA PRO A 59 8.46 -40.48 -16.80
C PRO A 59 7.04 -40.38 -16.25
N ARG A 60 6.86 -40.73 -14.97
CA ARG A 60 5.56 -40.64 -14.30
C ARG A 60 5.12 -39.21 -14.04
N CYS A 61 6.06 -38.27 -13.90
CA CYS A 61 5.79 -36.84 -13.83
C CYS A 61 5.93 -36.19 -15.21
N ASN A 62 4.83 -35.69 -15.76
CA ASN A 62 4.83 -35.00 -17.05
C ASN A 62 3.55 -34.16 -17.23
N ASP A 63 3.39 -33.48 -18.37
CA ASP A 63 2.12 -32.84 -18.75
C ASP A 63 1.02 -33.88 -19.09
N ASP A 64 -0.27 -33.47 -19.04
CA ASP A 64 -1.41 -34.38 -19.28
C ASP A 64 -1.31 -35.10 -20.63
N GLU A 65 -0.98 -34.35 -21.68
CA GLU A 65 -1.00 -34.83 -23.06
C GLU A 65 0.08 -35.89 -23.27
N SER A 66 1.28 -35.64 -22.74
CA SER A 66 2.38 -36.60 -22.76
C SER A 66 2.03 -37.88 -22.00
N LEU A 67 1.44 -37.79 -20.81
CA LEU A 67 1.05 -38.98 -20.02
C LEU A 67 0.03 -39.84 -20.76
N VAL A 68 -0.97 -39.22 -21.39
CA VAL A 68 -1.99 -39.91 -22.19
C VAL A 68 -1.37 -40.54 -23.44
N ALA A 69 -0.47 -39.82 -24.12
CA ALA A 69 0.22 -40.32 -25.31
C ALA A 69 1.05 -41.58 -25.02
N PHE A 70 1.63 -41.67 -23.82
CA PHE A 70 2.35 -42.85 -23.33
C PHE A 70 1.44 -43.93 -22.71
N GLY A 71 0.12 -43.75 -22.74
CA GLY A 71 -0.86 -44.76 -22.35
C GLY A 71 -1.34 -44.69 -20.90
N CYS A 72 -1.08 -43.61 -20.16
CA CYS A 72 -1.68 -43.44 -18.84
C CYS A 72 -3.19 -43.18 -18.96
N GLY A 73 -4.00 -43.97 -18.26
CA GLY A 73 -5.45 -43.75 -18.21
C GLY A 73 -5.82 -42.43 -17.52
N GLN A 74 -6.78 -41.69 -18.07
CA GLN A 74 -7.23 -40.38 -17.55
C GLN A 74 -7.63 -40.41 -16.06
N SER A 75 -8.20 -41.51 -15.58
CA SER A 75 -8.58 -41.69 -14.16
C SER A 75 -7.38 -41.97 -13.24
N MET A 76 -6.22 -42.31 -13.79
CA MET A 76 -5.00 -42.60 -13.05
C MET A 76 -4.04 -41.41 -13.01
N ILE A 77 -4.37 -40.31 -13.71
CA ILE A 77 -3.60 -39.08 -13.72
C ILE A 77 -4.00 -38.22 -12.51
N GLN A 78 -3.05 -38.01 -11.60
CA GLN A 78 -3.19 -37.07 -10.49
C GLN A 78 -2.89 -35.65 -10.98
N ARG A 79 -3.75 -34.71 -10.60
CA ARG A 79 -3.64 -33.29 -10.95
C ARG A 79 -3.52 -32.48 -9.66
N PRO A 80 -2.81 -31.33 -9.67
CA PRO A 80 -2.80 -30.45 -8.52
C PRO A 80 -4.23 -29.99 -8.21
N ASP A 81 -4.64 -30.11 -6.96
CA ASP A 81 -5.93 -29.60 -6.51
C ASP A 81 -5.99 -28.09 -6.74
N LYS A 82 -7.15 -27.61 -7.20
CA LYS A 82 -7.33 -26.16 -7.38
C LYS A 82 -7.17 -25.48 -6.01
N PRO A 83 -6.41 -24.38 -5.90
CA PRO A 83 -6.38 -23.62 -4.67
C PRO A 83 -7.81 -23.14 -4.38
N VAL A 84 -8.41 -23.69 -3.33
CA VAL A 84 -9.72 -23.27 -2.85
C VAL A 84 -9.50 -22.00 -2.05
N TRP A 85 -9.76 -20.86 -2.67
CA TRP A 85 -9.85 -19.60 -1.94
C TRP A 85 -11.25 -19.54 -1.32
N GLU A 86 -11.32 -19.60 0.01
CA GLU A 86 -12.55 -19.32 0.74
C GLU A 86 -12.68 -17.81 0.91
N VAL A 87 -13.81 -17.26 0.47
CA VAL A 87 -14.12 -15.86 0.68
C VAL A 87 -14.53 -15.69 2.14
N VAL A 88 -13.57 -15.33 2.99
CA VAL A 88 -13.78 -15.15 4.44
C VAL A 88 -14.67 -13.93 4.73
N ASP A 89 -14.55 -12.87 3.93
CA ASP A 89 -15.40 -11.68 4.03
C ASP A 89 -15.58 -11.04 2.64
N ASN A 90 -16.81 -10.59 2.35
CA ASN A 90 -17.17 -9.96 1.08
C ASN A 90 -18.16 -8.82 1.32
N ARG A 91 -17.69 -7.75 1.94
CA ARG A 91 -18.48 -6.54 2.12
C ARG A 91 -18.34 -5.64 0.90
N SER A 92 -19.44 -4.99 0.54
CA SER A 92 -19.44 -3.94 -0.48
C SER A 92 -18.52 -2.80 -0.06
N LEU A 93 -17.77 -2.27 -1.04
CA LEU A 93 -16.96 -1.07 -0.85
C LEU A 93 -17.91 0.10 -0.54
N GLN A 94 -17.63 0.84 0.53
CA GLN A 94 -18.36 2.06 0.86
C GLN A 94 -17.63 3.25 0.23
N ASP A 95 -18.22 3.82 -0.82
CA ASP A 95 -17.56 4.90 -1.58
C ASP A 95 -17.89 6.31 -1.05
N MET A 96 -18.98 6.49 -0.27
CA MET A 96 -19.27 7.74 0.46
C MET A 96 -20.43 7.58 1.45
N PHE A 97 -20.32 8.17 2.65
CA PHE A 97 -21.43 8.19 3.61
C PHE A 97 -22.53 9.19 3.20
N PRO A 98 -23.82 8.85 3.38
CA PRO A 98 -24.89 9.84 3.27
C PRO A 98 -24.69 10.94 4.32
N GLY A 99 -24.74 12.22 3.90
CA GLY A 99 -24.46 13.40 4.74
C GLY A 99 -23.21 14.19 4.35
N SER A 100 -22.42 13.71 3.38
CA SER A 100 -21.20 14.41 2.94
C SER A 100 -21.44 15.82 2.39
N LEU A 101 -22.58 16.05 1.71
CA LEU A 101 -22.90 17.36 1.14
C LEU A 101 -23.18 18.41 2.23
N GLU A 102 -23.83 18.02 3.33
CA GLU A 102 -24.08 18.91 4.47
C GLU A 102 -22.75 19.30 5.13
N ALA A 103 -21.87 18.32 5.39
CA ALA A 103 -20.55 18.56 5.96
C ALA A 103 -19.67 19.49 5.09
N VAL A 104 -19.77 19.40 3.76
CA VAL A 104 -19.06 20.32 2.84
C VAL A 104 -19.61 21.74 2.96
N ASN A 105 -20.93 21.92 3.06
CA ASN A 105 -21.53 23.24 3.20
C ASN A 105 -21.19 23.87 4.56
N ASP A 106 -21.22 23.10 5.65
CA ASP A 106 -20.85 23.56 6.99
C ASP A 106 -19.38 24.02 7.05
N PHE A 107 -18.50 23.30 6.34
CA PHE A 107 -17.10 23.70 6.19
C PHE A 107 -16.98 25.04 5.47
N ILE A 108 -17.65 25.21 4.31
CA ILE A 108 -17.63 26.46 3.54
C ILE A 108 -18.16 27.63 4.39
N GLU A 109 -19.26 27.43 5.12
CA GLU A 109 -19.83 28.45 5.99
C GLU A 109 -18.86 28.85 7.12
N SER A 110 -18.21 27.86 7.75
CA SER A 110 -17.24 28.09 8.82
C SER A 110 -16.00 28.85 8.32
N VAL A 111 -15.50 28.50 7.14
CA VAL A 111 -14.38 29.20 6.50
C VAL A 111 -14.76 30.64 6.15
N ASN A 112 -15.94 30.88 5.58
CA ASN A 112 -16.41 32.22 5.23
C ASN A 112 -16.64 33.12 6.46
N LYS A 113 -16.95 32.55 7.62
CA LYS A 113 -17.09 33.28 8.89
C LYS A 113 -15.76 33.55 9.59
N SER A 114 -14.69 32.86 9.20
CA SER A 114 -13.37 33.05 9.83
C SER A 114 -12.80 34.44 9.54
N ALA A 115 -12.07 34.99 10.50
CA ALA A 115 -11.43 36.30 10.38
C ALA A 115 -9.90 36.15 10.42
N VAL A 116 -9.23 36.95 9.60
CA VAL A 116 -7.76 37.06 9.63
C VAL A 116 -7.36 37.92 10.82
N THR A 117 -6.35 37.47 11.55
CA THR A 117 -5.73 38.23 12.64
C THR A 117 -4.33 38.69 12.23
N ALA A 118 -3.68 39.51 13.05
CA ALA A 118 -2.34 40.01 12.79
C ALA A 118 -1.47 39.90 14.05
N ASN A 119 -0.19 39.67 13.85
CA ASN A 119 0.87 39.66 14.86
C ASN A 119 1.95 40.69 14.50
N LEU A 120 3.07 40.70 15.24
CA LEU A 120 4.12 41.73 15.12
C LEU A 120 5.20 41.38 14.08
N ASP A 121 5.47 40.09 13.89
CA ASP A 121 6.56 39.57 13.08
C ASP A 121 6.04 38.71 11.91
N ASN A 122 6.96 38.11 11.14
CA ASN A 122 6.62 37.36 9.93
C ASN A 122 6.68 35.83 10.11
N ALA A 123 7.06 35.38 11.30
CA ALA A 123 7.07 33.97 11.66
C ALA A 123 5.81 33.64 12.46
N GLU A 124 5.25 32.46 12.19
CA GLU A 124 3.93 32.07 12.66
C GLU A 124 4.00 30.80 13.52
N ALA A 125 2.99 30.61 14.37
CA ALA A 125 2.88 29.51 15.33
C ALA A 125 2.32 28.20 14.72
N GLN A 126 2.57 27.95 13.43
CA GLN A 126 1.89 26.87 12.69
C GLN A 126 2.24 25.47 13.23
N LEU A 127 3.44 25.29 13.79
CA LEU A 127 3.84 24.01 14.37
C LEU A 127 3.13 23.70 15.69
N ASP A 128 2.76 24.70 16.49
CA ASP A 128 1.93 24.49 17.68
C ASP A 128 0.55 23.98 17.27
N ALA A 129 -0.07 24.63 16.29
CA ALA A 129 -1.35 24.20 15.73
C ALA A 129 -1.26 22.75 15.20
N LEU A 130 -0.16 22.40 14.54
CA LEU A 130 0.07 21.03 14.07
C LEU A 130 0.18 20.02 15.22
N VAL A 131 0.92 20.34 16.29
CA VAL A 131 1.03 19.45 17.46
C VAL A 131 -0.34 19.22 18.06
N GLN A 132 -1.11 20.29 18.31
CA GLN A 132 -2.46 20.18 18.87
C GLN A 132 -3.39 19.37 17.95
N ALA A 133 -3.34 19.62 16.64
CA ALA A 133 -4.13 18.86 15.66
C ALA A 133 -3.79 17.35 15.65
N ILE A 134 -2.53 16.97 15.94
CA ILE A 134 -2.10 15.57 16.02
C ILE A 134 -2.49 14.94 17.37
N THR A 135 -2.29 15.65 18.48
CA THR A 135 -2.43 15.10 19.84
C THR A 135 -3.87 15.08 20.33
N CYS A 136 -4.68 16.08 19.96
CA CYS A 136 -6.08 16.24 20.36
C CYS A 136 -7.02 15.39 19.47
N ARG A 137 -6.85 14.07 19.57
CA ARG A 137 -7.52 13.12 18.66
C ARG A 137 -9.04 13.18 18.72
N THR A 138 -9.59 13.41 19.91
CA THR A 138 -11.03 13.38 20.15
C THR A 138 -11.66 14.68 19.67
N GLU A 139 -11.01 15.79 19.97
CA GLU A 139 -11.43 17.16 19.67
C GLU A 139 -11.40 17.42 18.16
N VAL A 140 -10.36 16.94 17.47
CA VAL A 140 -10.24 16.99 16.00
C VAL A 140 -11.13 15.94 15.32
N GLY A 141 -11.50 14.87 16.02
CA GLY A 141 -12.37 13.82 15.49
C GLY A 141 -11.68 12.86 14.52
N TRP A 142 -10.39 12.57 14.72
CA TRP A 142 -9.66 11.64 13.85
C TRP A 142 -10.24 10.22 13.92
N ALA A 143 -10.75 9.71 12.79
CA ALA A 143 -11.20 8.33 12.70
C ALA A 143 -10.05 7.33 13.01
N GLN A 144 -10.40 6.24 13.71
CA GLN A 144 -9.43 5.24 14.16
C GLN A 144 -8.68 4.59 12.99
N HIS A 145 -9.41 4.22 11.92
CA HIS A 145 -8.88 3.56 10.74
C HIS A 145 -9.08 4.41 9.49
N SER A 146 -8.26 5.45 9.36
CA SER A 146 -8.27 6.35 8.21
C SER A 146 -6.87 6.85 7.88
N ARG A 147 -6.69 7.27 6.63
CA ARG A 147 -5.57 8.10 6.25
C ARG A 147 -5.80 9.50 6.81
N LYS A 148 -4.88 9.96 7.66
CA LYS A 148 -4.94 11.30 8.27
C LYS A 148 -4.03 12.22 7.47
N ILE A 149 -4.60 13.30 6.95
CA ILE A 149 -3.89 14.30 6.14
C ILE A 149 -4.17 15.65 6.78
N VAL A 150 -3.10 16.37 7.11
CA VAL A 150 -3.15 17.77 7.54
C VAL A 150 -2.60 18.62 6.40
N ILE A 151 -3.39 19.59 5.95
CA ILE A 151 -2.95 20.60 4.99
C ILE A 151 -2.61 21.85 5.80
N LEU A 152 -1.34 22.22 5.80
CA LEU A 152 -0.85 23.39 6.52
C LEU A 152 -0.63 24.50 5.49
N LEU A 153 -1.43 25.56 5.62
CA LEU A 153 -1.45 26.70 4.72
C LEU A 153 -0.86 27.92 5.44
N SER A 154 0.20 28.51 4.89
CA SER A 154 0.69 29.81 5.35
C SER A 154 1.61 30.47 4.32
N ASP A 155 1.61 31.80 4.31
CA ASP A 155 2.53 32.65 3.56
C ASP A 155 3.71 33.18 4.43
N GLY A 156 3.73 32.86 5.72
CA GLY A 156 4.75 33.26 6.69
C GLY A 156 5.81 32.19 6.97
N LEU A 157 6.88 32.59 7.67
CA LEU A 157 7.89 31.66 8.18
C LEU A 157 7.35 30.86 9.37
N LEU A 158 8.07 29.82 9.77
CA LEU A 158 7.71 28.98 10.91
C LEU A 158 8.53 29.36 12.14
N HIS A 159 7.87 29.55 13.28
CA HIS A 159 8.55 29.47 14.55
C HIS A 159 8.89 28.02 14.93
N THR A 160 10.07 27.83 15.53
CA THR A 160 10.55 26.53 16.01
C THR A 160 11.09 26.62 17.42
N ALA A 161 11.31 25.46 18.06
CA ALA A 161 11.85 25.39 19.42
C ALA A 161 13.06 26.32 19.61
N GLY A 162 12.98 27.15 20.64
CA GLY A 162 13.92 28.21 20.99
C GLY A 162 13.32 29.61 20.81
N ASP A 163 12.44 29.79 19.82
CA ASP A 163 11.89 31.11 19.48
C ASP A 163 10.94 31.64 20.55
N GLY A 164 10.16 30.77 21.20
CA GLY A 164 9.19 31.14 22.24
C GLY A 164 9.85 31.73 23.49
N LYS A 165 11.15 31.48 23.67
CA LYS A 165 11.95 32.09 24.75
C LYS A 165 11.95 33.61 24.69
N LEU A 166 11.86 34.21 23.50
CA LEU A 166 11.75 35.67 23.34
C LEU A 166 10.41 36.21 23.85
N GLY A 167 9.34 35.40 23.80
CA GLY A 167 8.01 35.73 24.30
C GLY A 167 7.73 35.28 25.74
N GLY A 168 8.70 34.66 26.43
CA GLY A 168 8.55 34.13 27.79
C GLY A 168 7.99 32.70 27.88
N ALA A 169 7.58 32.12 26.75
CA ALA A 169 7.19 30.72 26.64
C ALA A 169 8.46 29.84 26.61
N ALA A 170 8.99 29.55 27.79
CA ALA A 170 10.31 28.92 27.94
C ALA A 170 10.26 27.42 28.26
N LEU A 171 9.08 26.86 28.55
CA LEU A 171 8.96 25.42 28.80
C LEU A 171 8.98 24.66 27.49
N LYS A 172 9.79 23.62 27.39
CA LYS A 172 9.80 22.77 26.19
C LYS A 172 8.39 22.20 25.94
N ASN A 173 7.92 22.24 24.69
CA ASN A 173 6.68 21.60 24.25
C ASN A 173 6.61 20.15 24.76
N ASP A 174 5.50 19.79 25.42
CA ASP A 174 5.34 18.50 26.10
C ASP A 174 4.70 17.41 25.22
N GLU A 175 4.39 17.72 23.95
CA GLU A 175 3.81 16.78 22.98
C GLU A 175 2.43 16.25 23.39
N THR A 176 1.66 17.03 24.15
CA THR A 176 0.30 16.69 24.61
C THR A 176 -0.77 17.70 24.19
N CYS A 177 -2.04 17.30 24.35
CA CYS A 177 -3.20 18.12 23.99
C CYS A 177 -3.53 19.11 25.10
N HIS A 178 -3.74 20.37 24.73
CA HIS A 178 -4.02 21.51 25.62
C HIS A 178 -5.11 22.44 25.04
N LEU A 179 -6.03 21.89 24.24
CA LEU A 179 -7.20 22.64 23.79
C LEU A 179 -8.18 22.81 24.96
N ASP A 180 -8.72 24.02 25.09
CA ASP A 180 -9.80 24.31 26.03
C ASP A 180 -11.17 23.86 25.50
N GLU A 181 -12.22 24.10 26.28
CA GLU A 181 -13.60 23.73 25.92
C GLU A 181 -14.11 24.42 24.64
N ASN A 182 -13.48 25.52 24.23
CA ASN A 182 -13.82 26.26 23.01
C ASN A 182 -12.90 25.90 21.84
N GLY A 183 -11.95 24.97 22.02
CA GLY A 183 -10.99 24.56 21.00
C GLY A 183 -9.81 25.50 20.82
N TYR A 184 -9.53 26.40 21.77
CA TYR A 184 -8.34 27.25 21.75
C TYR A 184 -7.17 26.59 22.48
N TYR A 185 -5.96 26.76 21.95
CA TYR A 185 -4.75 26.30 22.62
C TYR A 185 -4.44 27.20 23.83
N SER A 186 -4.68 26.69 25.03
CA SER A 186 -4.67 27.45 26.27
C SER A 186 -3.27 27.70 26.87
N GLU A 187 -2.28 26.87 26.51
CA GLU A 187 -0.94 26.88 27.13
C GLU A 187 0.14 27.52 26.23
N ALA A 188 -0.26 28.26 25.18
CA ALA A 188 0.65 28.89 24.20
C ALA A 188 1.67 29.85 24.82
N ALA A 189 1.31 30.56 25.90
CA ALA A 189 2.21 31.50 26.58
C ALA A 189 3.22 30.81 27.52
N LYS A 190 3.07 29.50 27.74
CA LYS A 190 3.86 28.72 28.70
C LYS A 190 4.85 27.82 28.00
N TYR A 191 4.40 27.09 26.98
CA TYR A 191 5.25 26.17 26.22
C TYR A 191 5.82 26.84 24.97
N ASP A 192 7.12 26.70 24.78
CA ASP A 192 7.85 27.00 23.57
C ASP A 192 7.31 26.18 22.39
N TYR A 193 7.57 26.67 21.18
CA TYR A 193 7.22 25.97 19.95
C TYR A 193 7.88 24.58 19.89
N PRO A 194 7.27 23.61 19.19
CA PRO A 194 7.87 22.29 19.06
C PRO A 194 9.09 22.34 18.13
N SER A 195 10.05 21.47 18.40
CA SER A 195 11.14 21.23 17.46
C SER A 195 10.67 20.36 16.29
N ILE A 196 11.34 20.47 15.15
CA ILE A 196 11.09 19.61 13.98
C ILE A 196 11.17 18.12 14.33
N ALA A 197 12.08 17.73 15.22
CA ALA A 197 12.21 16.36 15.69
C ALA A 197 11.01 15.89 16.54
N GLN A 198 10.38 16.78 17.31
CA GLN A 198 9.16 16.45 18.05
C GLN A 198 7.99 16.25 17.09
N VAL A 199 7.83 17.16 16.13
CA VAL A 199 6.79 17.07 15.09
C VAL A 199 6.94 15.76 14.29
N TYR A 200 8.15 15.43 13.84
CA TYR A 200 8.41 14.20 13.09
C TYR A 200 8.01 12.95 13.87
N ARG A 201 8.36 12.87 15.17
CA ARG A 201 7.98 11.74 16.02
C ARG A 201 6.46 11.64 16.19
N LEU A 202 5.77 12.76 16.30
CA LEU A 202 4.31 12.80 16.41
C LEU A 202 3.65 12.35 15.10
N LEU A 203 4.10 12.85 13.95
CA LEU A 203 3.60 12.42 12.64
C LEU A 203 3.75 10.90 12.45
N ASP A 204 4.91 10.33 12.79
CA ASP A 204 5.13 8.89 12.69
C ASP A 204 4.31 8.08 13.72
N LYS A 205 4.25 8.55 14.98
CA LYS A 205 3.49 7.88 16.05
C LYS A 205 2.00 7.83 15.76
N TYR A 206 1.42 8.93 15.27
CA TYR A 206 -0.01 9.06 15.01
C TYR A 206 -0.41 8.75 13.56
N LYS A 207 0.57 8.42 12.71
CA LYS A 207 0.39 8.10 11.28
C LYS A 207 -0.37 9.20 10.53
N VAL A 208 0.05 10.45 10.78
CA VAL A 208 -0.47 11.64 10.14
C VAL A 208 0.49 12.06 9.02
N ASN A 209 -0.05 12.37 7.85
CA ASN A 209 0.71 12.91 6.73
C ASN A 209 0.44 14.41 6.68
N ILE A 210 1.49 15.19 6.46
CA ILE A 210 1.38 16.64 6.31
C ILE A 210 1.68 17.03 4.87
N ILE A 211 0.91 18.00 4.37
CA ILE A 211 1.19 18.72 3.13
C ILE A 211 1.39 20.18 3.52
N LEU A 212 2.56 20.73 3.19
CA LEU A 212 2.88 22.14 3.36
C LEU A 212 2.59 22.84 2.04
N CYS A 213 1.82 23.92 2.07
CA CYS A 213 1.44 24.70 0.89
C CYS A 213 1.74 26.18 1.07
#